data_AF-A0AAX1UMX4-F1
#
_entry.id   AF-A0AAX1UMX4-F1
#
_cell.length_a   1.000
_cell.length_b   1.000
_cell.length_c   1.000
_cell.angle_alpha   90.00
_cell.angle_beta   90.00
_cell.angle_gamma   90.00
#
_symmetry.space_group_name_H-M   'P 1'
#
loop_
_entity.id
_entity.type
_entity.pdbx_description
1 polymer ?
#
loop_
_entity_poly.entity_id
_entity_poly.type
_entity_poly.pdbx_seq_one_letter_code
_entity_poly.pdbx_strand_id
1 'polypeptide(L)'
;MRAGAPDPRALCLGLAAASAALRRAMERGDVDLLLAREADLRALAEELPAPHGWGALREATRDALSEALDAVRAAQVWLERQGAEAEAAAHRTQRLRHAYGRAGA
;
A
#
# COMPACT_ATOMS: atom_id res chain seq x y z
N MET A 1 -12.60 32.59 -2.64
CA MET A 1 -12.72 32.00 -1.29
C MET A 1 -11.49 31.13 -1.09
N ARG A 2 -10.63 31.42 -0.11
CA ARG A 2 -9.50 30.52 0.20
C ARG A 2 -10.08 29.28 0.88
N ALA A 3 -9.81 28.09 0.34
CA ALA A 3 -10.04 26.85 1.07
C ALA A 3 -9.32 26.98 2.41
N GLY A 4 -10.05 26.82 3.51
CA GLY A 4 -9.45 26.78 4.84
C GLY A 4 -8.40 25.68 4.90
N ALA A 5 -7.37 25.85 5.72
CA ALA A 5 -6.39 24.79 5.94
C ALA A 5 -7.13 23.49 6.32
N PRO A 6 -6.74 22.33 5.75
CA PRO A 6 -7.41 21.07 6.01
C PRO A 6 -7.43 20.76 7.51
N ASP A 7 -8.57 20.28 8.01
CA ASP A 7 -8.75 19.92 9.42
C ASP A 7 -7.77 18.77 9.78
N PRO A 8 -6.81 18.98 10.68
CA PRO A 8 -5.81 17.96 11.00
C PRO A 8 -6.43 16.67 11.56
N ARG A 9 -7.60 16.76 12.20
CA ARG A 9 -8.32 15.57 12.68
C ARG A 9 -8.90 14.77 11.51
N ALA A 10 -9.45 15.45 10.51
CA ALA A 10 -9.94 14.81 9.30
C ALA A 10 -8.81 14.13 8.53
N LEU A 11 -7.62 14.74 8.47
CA LEU A 11 -6.43 14.14 7.87
C LEU A 11 -5.99 12.85 8.59
N CYS A 12 -5.93 12.84 9.92
CA CYS A 12 -5.60 11.63 10.68
C CYS A 12 -6.62 10.50 10.44
N LEU A 13 -7.92 10.83 10.41
CA LEU A 13 -8.97 9.85 10.09
C LEU A 13 -8.84 9.34 8.64
N GLY A 14 -8.50 10.21 7.71
CA GLY A 14 -8.24 9.87 6.32
C GLY A 14 -7.09 8.88 6.19
N LEU A 15 -5.96 9.12 6.88
CA LEU A 15 -4.81 8.22 6.89
C LEU A 15 -5.16 6.84 7.46
N ALA A 16 -5.90 6.79 8.56
CA ALA A 16 -6.35 5.52 9.14
C ALA A 16 -7.27 4.76 8.17
N ALA A 17 -8.22 5.46 7.53
CA ALA A 17 -9.12 4.85 6.55
C ALA A 17 -8.38 4.34 5.30
N ALA A 18 -7.45 5.12 4.75
CA ALA A 18 -6.63 4.74 3.61
C ALA A 18 -5.72 3.55 3.94
N SER A 19 -5.14 3.51 5.14
CA SER A 19 -4.35 2.39 5.63
C SER A 19 -5.17 1.11 5.75
N ALA A 20 -6.41 1.20 6.26
CA ALA A 20 -7.33 0.07 6.31
C ALA A 20 -7.75 -0.39 4.91
N ALA A 21 -7.98 0.54 3.98
CA ALA A 21 -8.33 0.23 2.59
C ALA A 21 -7.18 -0.51 1.87
N LEU A 22 -5.93 -0.07 2.08
CA LEU A 22 -4.73 -0.73 1.56
C LEU A 22 -4.64 -2.18 2.06
N ARG A 23 -4.84 -2.41 3.37
CA ARG A 23 -4.85 -3.77 3.96
C ARG A 23 -5.94 -4.65 3.33
N ARG A 24 -7.15 -4.12 3.13
CA ARG A 24 -8.25 -4.86 2.47
C ARG A 24 -7.97 -5.17 0.99
N ALA A 25 -7.24 -4.32 0.28
CA ALA A 25 -6.84 -4.60 -1.10
C ALA A 25 -5.83 -5.75 -1.15
N MET A 26 -4.87 -5.74 -0.22
CA MET A 26 -3.90 -6.82 -0.03
C MET A 26 -4.58 -8.17 0.30
N GLU A 27 -5.54 -8.17 1.23
CA GLU A 27 -6.32 -9.37 1.60
C GLU A 27 -7.11 -9.96 0.41
N ARG A 28 -7.56 -9.12 -0.52
CA ARG A 28 -8.26 -9.55 -1.74
C ARG A 28 -7.30 -10.02 -2.84
N GLY A 29 -6.01 -9.74 -2.71
CA GLY A 29 -5.02 -9.99 -3.76
C GLY A 29 -5.18 -9.10 -4.99
N ASP A 30 -5.88 -7.96 -4.87
CA ASP A 30 -6.10 -7.03 -5.96
C ASP A 30 -4.95 -6.02 -6.02
N VAL A 31 -3.97 -6.28 -6.90
CA VAL A 31 -2.74 -5.49 -7.03
C VAL A 31 -3.03 -4.09 -7.55
N ASP A 32 -3.93 -3.94 -8.52
CA ASP A 32 -4.26 -2.63 -9.10
C ASP A 32 -4.95 -1.74 -8.06
N LEU A 33 -5.89 -2.33 -7.29
CA LEU A 33 -6.53 -1.62 -6.20
C LEU A 33 -5.54 -1.26 -5.10
N LEU A 34 -4.61 -2.16 -4.76
CA LEU A 34 -3.56 -1.90 -3.78
C LEU A 34 -2.72 -0.68 -4.17
N LEU A 35 -2.26 -0.60 -5.42
CA LEU A 35 -1.49 0.52 -5.94
C LEU A 35 -2.29 1.84 -5.93
N ALA A 36 -3.58 1.78 -6.29
CA ALA A 36 -4.46 2.94 -6.19
C ALA A 36 -4.61 3.43 -4.75
N ARG A 37 -4.76 2.51 -3.77
CA ARG A 37 -4.86 2.88 -2.34
C ARG A 37 -3.55 3.42 -1.78
N GLU A 38 -2.41 2.94 -2.26
CA GLU A 38 -1.10 3.47 -1.88
C GLU A 38 -0.92 4.91 -2.37
N ALA A 39 -1.34 5.21 -3.60
CA ALA A 39 -1.32 6.56 -4.13
C ALA A 39 -2.23 7.52 -3.34
N ASP A 40 -3.43 7.08 -2.95
CA ASP A 40 -4.33 7.86 -2.09
C ASP A 40 -3.70 8.16 -0.72
N LEU A 41 -3.06 7.15 -0.12
CA LEU A 41 -2.37 7.29 1.17
C LEU A 41 -1.21 8.29 1.08
N ARG A 42 -0.45 8.27 -0.03
CA ARG A 42 0.62 9.23 -0.29
C ARG A 42 0.09 10.65 -0.42
N ALA A 43 -0.99 10.85 -1.18
CA ALA A 43 -1.62 12.16 -1.34
C ALA A 43 -2.06 12.74 0.02
N LEU A 44 -2.68 11.91 0.88
CA LEU A 44 -3.07 12.32 2.23
C LEU A 44 -1.86 12.68 3.12
N ALA A 45 -0.74 11.96 2.97
CA ALA A 45 0.47 12.25 3.71
C ALA A 45 1.13 13.56 3.26
N GLU A 46 1.04 13.92 1.97
CA GLU A 46 1.54 15.18 1.42
C GLU A 46 0.73 16.39 1.91
N GLU A 47 -0.56 16.20 2.23
CA GLU A 47 -1.42 17.25 2.80
C GLU A 47 -1.15 17.53 4.29
N LEU A 48 -0.36 16.68 4.97
CA LEU A 48 -0.07 16.90 6.38
C LEU A 48 0.77 18.17 6.60
N PRO A 49 0.43 19.00 7.61
CA PRO A 49 1.27 20.11 7.99
C PRO A 49 2.65 19.61 8.45
N ALA A 50 3.66 20.46 8.34
CA ALA A 50 4.98 20.15 8.88
C ALA A 50 4.91 19.83 10.40
N PRO A 51 5.80 18.97 10.94
CA PRO A 51 5.71 18.48 12.32
C PRO A 51 5.61 19.55 13.42
N HIS A 52 6.16 20.73 13.18
CA HIS A 52 6.07 21.88 14.10
C HIS A 52 4.64 22.46 14.19
N GLY A 53 3.78 22.17 13.21
CA GLY A 53 2.40 22.65 13.13
C GLY A 53 1.35 21.70 13.71
N TRP A 54 1.74 20.54 14.26
CA TRP A 54 0.77 19.53 14.72
C TRP A 54 0.07 19.90 16.04
N GLY A 55 0.68 20.77 16.85
CA GLY A 55 0.09 21.27 18.10
C GLY A 55 -0.42 20.14 19.01
N ALA A 56 -1.67 20.26 19.46
CA ALA A 56 -2.32 19.29 20.35
C ALA A 56 -2.59 17.91 19.71
N LEU A 57 -2.53 17.80 18.38
CA LEU A 57 -2.79 16.54 17.66
C LEU A 57 -1.51 15.76 17.33
N ARG A 58 -0.35 16.21 17.82
CA ARG A 58 0.96 15.62 17.53
C ARG A 58 1.02 14.10 17.73
N GLU A 59 0.44 13.60 18.81
CA GLU A 59 0.41 12.16 19.11
C GLU A 59 -0.47 11.41 18.11
N ALA A 60 -1.72 11.84 17.94
CA ALA A 60 -2.65 11.22 16.99
C ALA A 60 -2.14 11.24 15.54
N THR A 61 -1.51 12.33 15.10
CA THR A 61 -0.89 12.43 13.77
C THR A 61 0.30 11.48 13.64
N ARG A 62 1.13 11.38 14.68
CA ARG A 62 2.26 10.44 14.70
C ARG A 62 1.79 8.99 14.63
N ASP A 63 0.76 8.64 15.39
CA ASP A 63 0.22 7.29 15.43
C ASP A 63 -0.39 6.90 14.08
N ALA A 64 -1.21 7.79 13.50
CA ALA A 64 -1.78 7.58 12.17
C ALA A 64 -0.70 7.40 11.09
N LEU A 65 0.39 8.20 11.15
CA LEU A 65 1.54 8.05 10.25
C LEU A 65 2.30 6.73 10.48
N SER A 66 2.45 6.31 11.73
CA SER A 66 3.10 5.04 12.06
C SER A 66 2.29 3.85 11.51
N GLU A 67 0.97 3.87 11.70
CA GLU A 67 0.07 2.84 11.17
C GLU A 67 0.07 2.78 9.64
N ALA A 68 0.11 3.95 8.99
CA ALA A 68 0.22 4.08 7.55
C ALA A 68 1.53 3.49 7.03
N LEU A 69 2.65 3.81 7.67
CA LEU A 69 3.96 3.25 7.31
C LEU A 69 3.99 1.72 7.47
N ASP A 70 3.41 1.20 8.54
CA ASP A 70 3.33 -0.25 8.77
C ASP A 70 2.44 -0.93 7.72
N ALA A 71 1.33 -0.30 7.32
CA ALA A 71 0.47 -0.81 6.25
C ALA A 71 1.22 -0.86 4.90
N VAL A 72 1.98 0.18 4.55
CA VAL A 72 2.78 0.23 3.32
C VAL A 72 3.89 -0.82 3.34
N ARG A 73 4.60 -0.97 4.46
CA ARG A 73 5.64 -2.02 4.60
C ARG A 73 5.06 -3.42 4.45
N ALA A 74 3.89 -3.68 5.04
CA ALA A 74 3.20 -4.95 4.87
C ALA A 74 2.84 -5.20 3.39
N ALA A 75 2.35 -4.17 2.69
CA ALA A 75 2.03 -4.24 1.27
C ALA A 75 3.28 -4.52 0.41
N GLN A 76 4.42 -3.89 0.72
CA GLN A 76 5.71 -4.13 0.04
C GLN A 76 6.16 -5.59 0.20
N VAL A 77 6.20 -6.09 1.44
CA VAL A 77 6.57 -7.49 1.72
C VAL A 77 5.63 -8.47 1.03
N TRP A 78 4.34 -8.15 0.98
CA TRP A 78 3.36 -8.97 0.27
C TRP A 78 3.61 -9.00 -1.24
N LEU A 79 3.86 -7.84 -1.88
CA LEU A 79 4.18 -7.76 -3.30
C LEU A 79 5.48 -8.51 -3.66
N GLU A 80 6.51 -8.41 -2.82
CA GLU A 80 7.76 -9.15 -3.01
C GLU A 80 7.53 -10.66 -3.01
N ARG A 81 6.69 -11.17 -2.10
CA ARG A 81 6.31 -12.59 -2.05
C ARG A 81 5.54 -13.01 -3.29
N GLN A 82 4.57 -12.21 -3.74
CA GLN A 82 3.82 -12.49 -4.96
C GLN A 82 4.74 -12.55 -6.19
N GLY A 83 5.71 -11.64 -6.29
CA GLY A 83 6.72 -11.64 -7.35
C GLY A 83 7.56 -12.91 -7.35
N ALA A 84 8.07 -13.32 -6.19
CA ALA A 84 8.86 -14.54 -6.05
C ALA A 84 8.06 -15.81 -6.39
N GLU A 85 6.78 -15.87 -5.99
CA GLU A 85 5.89 -16.99 -6.31
C GLU A 85 5.57 -17.07 -7.81
N ALA A 86 5.31 -15.93 -8.44
CA ALA A 86 5.07 -15.82 -9.88
C ALA A 86 6.31 -16.25 -10.69
N GLU A 87 7.50 -15.80 -10.27
CA GLU A 87 8.76 -16.20 -10.89
C GLU A 87 9.01 -17.71 -10.76
N ALA A 88 8.81 -18.26 -9.56
CA ALA A 88 8.94 -19.70 -9.33
C ALA A 88 7.92 -20.51 -10.17
N ALA A 89 6.69 -20.00 -10.34
CA ALA A 89 5.68 -20.60 -11.21
C ALA A 89 6.08 -20.57 -12.69
N ALA A 90 6.69 -19.48 -13.16
CA ALA A 90 7.23 -19.36 -14.51
C ALA A 90 8.35 -20.39 -14.75
N HIS A 91 9.28 -20.54 -13.80
CA HIS A 91 10.36 -21.52 -13.87
C HIS A 91 9.83 -22.97 -13.92
N ARG A 92 8.82 -23.30 -13.10
CA ARG A 92 8.13 -24.61 -13.15
C ARG A 92 7.50 -24.85 -14.52
N THR A 93 6.78 -23.86 -15.04
CA THR A 93 6.13 -23.94 -16.37
C THR A 93 7.15 -24.14 -17.49
N GLN A 94 8.27 -23.41 -17.46
CA GLN A 94 9.35 -23.56 -18.43
C GLN A 94 9.95 -24.98 -18.39
N ARG A 95 10.23 -25.51 -17.19
CA ARG A 95 10.72 -26.89 -17.03
C ARG A 95 9.77 -27.92 -17.62
N LEU A 96 8.46 -27.77 -17.38
CA LEU A 96 7.44 -28.67 -17.95
C LEU A 96 7.42 -28.59 -19.48
N ARG A 97 7.50 -27.39 -20.06
CA ARG A 97 7.60 -27.22 -21.52
C ARG A 97 8.87 -27.85 -22.10
N HIS A 98 10.02 -27.75 -21.43
CA HIS A 98 11.24 -28.43 -21.90
C HIS A 98 11.14 -29.96 -21.81
N ALA A 99 10.54 -30.48 -20.73
CA ALA A 99 10.42 -31.93 -20.51
C ALA A 99 9.41 -32.58 -21.47
N TYR A 100 8.29 -31.92 -21.74
CA TYR A 100 7.17 -32.51 -22.47
C TYR A 100 6.85 -31.85 -23.81
N GLY A 101 7.34 -30.63 -24.07
CA GLY A 101 7.10 -29.90 -25.32
C GLY A 101 7.85 -30.43 -26.54
N ARG A 102 8.81 -31.35 -26.35
CA ARG A 102 9.48 -32.05 -27.46
C ARG A 102 8.70 -33.26 -27.98
N ALA A 103 7.60 -33.67 -27.32
CA ALA A 103 6.81 -34.84 -27.69
C ALA A 103 5.68 -34.54 -28.70
N GLY A 104 5.60 -33.30 -29.22
CA GLY A 104 4.54 -32.87 -30.14
C GLY A 104 5.04 -32.11 -31.39
N ALA A 105 6.32 -32.27 -31.76
CA ALA A 105 6.90 -31.73 -33.01
C ALA A 105 7.30 -32.86 -33.95
#